data_AF-T0LKD9-F1
#
_entry.id   AF-T0LKD9-F1
#
_cell.length_a   1.000
_cell.length_b   1.000
_cell.length_c   1.000
_cell.angle_alpha   90.00
_cell.angle_beta   90.00
_cell.angle_gamma   90.00
#
_symmetry.space_group_name_H-M   'P 1'
#
loop_
_entity.id
_entity.type
_entity.pdbx_description
1 polymer ?
#
loop_
_entity_poly.entity_id
_entity_poly.type
_entity_poly.pdbx_seq_one_letter_code
_entity_poly.pdbx_strand_id
1 'polypeptide(L)'
;MPNEEAVLSLVNESVKESVRRGRWKYAKPPLYILVAMLVSTFIYYSVFGIGTFFTVMPDILFISAVIVMFFGAWYDFGAESYIKDLKDFYRKSITEADLVYINKQQLIMTLIYILIGFLYIGSGVAIYLLSSFIG
;
A
#
# COMPACT_ATOMS: atom_id res chain seq x y z
N MET A 1 27.67 -23.56 -23.65
CA MET A 1 27.37 -22.13 -23.42
C MET A 1 26.05 -22.08 -22.68
N PRO A 2 25.95 -21.40 -21.52
CA PRO A 2 24.67 -21.26 -20.84
C PRO A 2 23.68 -20.58 -21.80
N ASN A 3 22.51 -21.21 -21.97
CA ASN A 3 21.48 -20.75 -22.90
C ASN A 3 21.03 -19.35 -22.46
N GLU A 4 21.17 -18.33 -23.31
CA GLU A 4 20.88 -16.93 -22.96
C GLU A 4 19.46 -16.76 -22.38
N GLU A 5 18.52 -17.58 -22.85
CA GLU A 5 17.14 -17.65 -22.33
C GLU A 5 17.06 -18.08 -20.86
N ALA A 6 17.94 -18.97 -20.42
CA ALA A 6 17.99 -19.43 -19.02
C ALA A 6 18.60 -18.37 -18.09
N VAL A 7 19.54 -17.57 -18.59
CA VAL A 7 20.10 -16.43 -17.84
C VAL A 7 19.06 -15.32 -17.74
N LEU A 8 18.35 -15.04 -18.84
CA LEU A 8 17.26 -14.05 -18.87
C LEU A 8 16.08 -14.42 -17.99
N SER A 9 15.72 -15.71 -17.90
CA SER A 9 14.62 -16.17 -17.02
C SER A 9 14.97 -16.05 -15.54
N LEU A 10 16.19 -16.41 -15.14
CA LEU A 10 16.69 -16.30 -13.77
C LEU A 10 16.80 -14.82 -13.32
N VAL A 11 17.28 -13.95 -14.21
CA VAL A 11 17.30 -12.50 -13.95
C VAL A 11 15.88 -11.97 -13.77
N ASN A 12 14.94 -12.36 -14.64
CA ASN A 12 13.53 -11.96 -14.53
C ASN A 12 12.85 -12.45 -13.24
N GLU A 13 13.12 -13.67 -12.79
CA GLU A 13 12.61 -14.17 -11.52
C GLU A 13 13.18 -13.40 -10.33
N SER A 14 14.49 -13.15 -10.31
CA SER A 14 15.13 -12.41 -9.22
C SER A 14 14.61 -10.97 -9.11
N VAL A 15 14.34 -10.32 -10.25
CA VAL A 15 13.77 -8.97 -10.32
C VAL A 15 12.31 -8.99 -9.87
N LYS A 16 11.50 -9.96 -10.34
CA LYS A 16 10.12 -10.14 -9.87
C LYS A 16 10.06 -10.33 -8.35
N GLU A 17 10.95 -11.13 -7.79
CA GLU A 17 10.93 -11.44 -6.37
C GLU A 17 11.36 -10.25 -5.52
N SER A 18 12.39 -9.52 -5.96
CA SER A 18 12.85 -8.28 -5.34
C SER A 18 11.76 -7.21 -5.35
N VAL A 19 11.08 -7.05 -6.48
CA VAL A 19 9.92 -6.16 -6.63
C VAL A 19 8.76 -6.59 -5.74
N ARG A 20 8.48 -7.90 -5.64
CA ARG A 20 7.43 -8.43 -4.75
C ARG A 20 7.73 -8.14 -3.28
N ARG A 21 8.97 -8.35 -2.84
CA ARG A 21 9.41 -8.05 -1.46
C ARG A 21 9.33 -6.56 -1.16
N GLY A 22 9.74 -5.70 -2.12
CA GLY A 22 9.60 -4.25 -2.03
C GLY A 22 8.15 -3.83 -1.83
N ARG A 23 7.25 -4.26 -2.73
CA ARG A 23 5.80 -3.96 -2.64
C ARG A 23 5.19 -4.36 -1.30
N TRP A 24 5.51 -5.55 -0.80
CA TRP A 24 5.03 -6.02 0.50
C TRP A 24 5.56 -5.20 1.68
N LYS A 25 6.79 -4.70 1.62
CA LYS A 25 7.37 -3.87 2.68
C LYS A 25 6.59 -2.56 2.86
N TYR A 26 6.13 -1.96 1.76
CA TYR A 26 5.41 -0.68 1.77
C TYR A 26 3.89 -0.83 1.95
N ALA A 27 3.30 -1.95 1.48
CA ALA A 27 1.88 -2.25 1.70
C ALA A 27 1.56 -2.67 3.15
N LYS A 28 2.52 -3.27 3.86
CA LYS A 28 2.33 -3.80 5.22
C LYS A 28 1.89 -2.74 6.25
N PRO A 29 2.57 -1.60 6.41
CA PRO A 29 2.22 -0.61 7.42
C PRO A 29 0.74 -0.17 7.38
N PRO A 30 0.17 0.29 6.25
CA PRO A 30 -1.23 0.70 6.21
C PRO A 30 -2.19 -0.49 6.41
N LEU A 31 -1.82 -1.72 6.04
CA LEU A 31 -2.62 -2.90 6.36
C LEU A 31 -2.61 -3.23 7.86
N TYR A 32 -1.46 -3.10 8.55
CA TYR A 32 -1.40 -3.31 10.00
C TYR A 32 -2.23 -2.29 10.77
N ILE A 33 -2.20 -1.03 10.33
CA ILE A 33 -3.04 0.03 10.90
C ILE A 33 -4.52 -0.33 10.71
N LEU A 34 -4.92 -0.78 9.52
CA LEU A 34 -6.30 -1.20 9.25
C LEU A 34 -6.73 -2.32 10.19
N VAL A 35 -5.91 -3.37 10.30
CA VAL A 35 -6.20 -4.51 11.18
C VAL A 35 -6.31 -4.06 12.64
N ALA A 36 -5.39 -3.23 13.12
CA ALA A 36 -5.43 -2.71 14.48
C ALA A 36 -6.71 -1.89 14.75
N MET A 37 -7.13 -1.07 13.78
CA MET A 37 -8.36 -0.28 13.85
C MET A 37 -9.62 -1.16 13.90
N LEU A 38 -9.68 -2.22 13.09
CA LEU A 38 -10.80 -3.16 13.11
C LEU A 38 -10.86 -3.96 14.41
N VAL A 39 -9.72 -4.45 14.88
CA VAL A 39 -9.60 -5.21 16.13
C VAL A 39 -9.97 -4.34 17.33
N SER A 40 -9.49 -3.09 17.38
CA SER A 40 -9.81 -2.18 18.48
C SER A 40 -11.32 -1.88 18.54
N THR A 41 -11.95 -1.66 17.39
CA THR A 41 -13.40 -1.45 17.30
C THR A 41 -14.17 -2.66 17.83
N PHE A 42 -13.76 -3.87 17.42
CA PHE A 42 -14.40 -5.11 17.85
C PHE A 42 -14.24 -5.38 19.36
N ILE A 43 -13.03 -5.20 19.89
CA ILE A 43 -12.75 -5.37 21.32
C ILE A 43 -13.57 -4.37 22.14
N TYR A 44 -13.58 -3.10 21.72
CA TYR A 44 -14.27 -2.04 22.46
C TYR A 44 -15.77 -2.29 22.52
N TYR A 45 -16.38 -2.70 21.40
CA TYR A 45 -17.78 -3.11 21.38
C TYR A 45 -18.07 -4.30 22.29
N SER A 46 -17.22 -5.34 22.23
CA SER A 46 -17.43 -6.57 23.01
C SER A 46 -17.32 -6.34 24.53
N VAL A 47 -16.52 -5.37 24.95
CA VAL A 47 -16.25 -5.07 26.37
C VAL A 47 -17.21 -4.04 26.95
N PHE A 48 -17.49 -2.97 26.19
CA PHE A 48 -18.25 -1.83 26.70
C PHE A 48 -19.71 -1.79 26.21
N GLY A 49 -20.06 -2.54 25.15
CA GLY A 49 -21.40 -2.56 24.57
C GLY A 49 -21.82 -1.22 23.93
N ILE A 50 -20.86 -0.32 23.72
CA ILE A 50 -21.12 1.04 23.26
C ILE A 50 -21.20 1.06 21.73
N GLY A 51 -22.42 1.20 21.19
CA GLY A 51 -22.68 1.26 19.75
C GLY A 51 -22.21 2.53 19.05
N THR A 52 -21.93 3.63 19.78
CA THR A 52 -21.43 4.88 19.18
C THR A 52 -20.10 4.70 18.44
N PHE A 53 -19.31 3.70 18.82
CA PHE A 53 -18.08 3.38 18.08
C PHE A 53 -18.37 2.91 16.66
N PHE A 54 -19.45 2.15 16.43
CA PHE A 54 -19.86 1.74 15.10
C PHE A 54 -20.37 2.89 14.23
N THR A 55 -20.88 3.96 14.86
CA THR A 55 -21.33 5.16 14.16
C THR A 55 -20.17 6.05 13.72
N VAL A 56 -19.13 6.19 14.55
CA VAL A 56 -17.99 7.08 14.29
C VAL A 56 -16.88 6.39 13.48
N MET A 57 -16.71 5.07 13.63
CA MET A 57 -15.62 4.34 12.98
C MET A 57 -15.62 4.39 11.44
N PRO A 58 -16.77 4.38 10.73
CA PRO A 58 -16.82 4.58 9.28
C PRO A 58 -16.15 5.90 8.84
N ASP A 59 -16.39 6.99 9.58
CA ASP A 59 -15.79 8.30 9.29
C ASP A 59 -14.28 8.28 9.50
N ILE A 60 -13.81 7.65 10.59
CA ILE A 60 -12.38 7.51 10.88
C ILE A 60 -11.70 6.68 9.79
N LEU A 61 -12.33 5.58 9.35
CA LEU A 61 -11.81 4.74 8.27
C LEU A 61 -11.78 5.48 6.94
N PHE A 62 -12.80 6.30 6.64
CA PHE A 62 -12.82 7.13 5.44
C PHE A 62 -11.69 8.17 5.45
N ILE A 63 -11.52 8.92 6.54
CA ILE A 63 -10.42 9.89 6.68
C ILE A 63 -9.07 9.19 6.56
N SER A 64 -8.92 8.03 7.20
CA SER A 64 -7.70 7.23 7.13
C SER A 64 -7.44 6.71 5.71
N ALA A 65 -8.48 6.34 4.95
CA ALA A 65 -8.36 5.95 3.55
C ALA A 65 -7.79 7.09 2.71
N VAL A 66 -8.32 8.31 2.88
CA VAL A 66 -7.82 9.51 2.21
C VAL A 66 -6.35 9.73 2.56
N ILE A 67 -6.00 9.68 3.85
CA ILE A 67 -4.61 9.83 4.29
C ILE A 67 -3.72 8.78 3.65
N VAL A 68 -4.09 7.49 3.64
CA VAL A 68 -3.29 6.40 3.06
C VAL A 68 -3.10 6.58 1.56
N MET A 69 -4.16 6.96 0.83
CA MET A 69 -4.08 7.18 -0.62
C MET A 69 -3.20 8.38 -0.95
N PHE A 70 -3.33 9.49 -0.22
CA PHE A 70 -2.50 10.68 -0.41
C PHE A 70 -1.06 10.47 0.06
N PHE A 71 -0.82 9.74 1.15
CA PHE A 71 0.53 9.35 1.57
C PHE A 71 1.18 8.45 0.53
N GLY A 72 0.44 7.51 -0.05
CA GLY A 72 0.92 6.67 -1.15
C GLY A 72 1.34 7.51 -2.35
N ALA A 73 0.47 8.43 -2.78
CA ALA A 73 0.78 9.36 -3.86
C ALA A 73 1.99 10.24 -3.52
N TRP A 74 2.08 10.77 -2.29
CA TRP A 74 3.19 11.61 -1.86
C TRP A 74 4.52 10.85 -1.80
N TYR A 75 4.50 9.60 -1.32
CA TYR A 75 5.69 8.74 -1.28
C TYR A 75 6.15 8.38 -2.70
N ASP A 76 5.22 8.22 -3.64
CA ASP A 76 5.51 8.01 -5.06
C ASP A 76 6.01 9.27 -5.77
N PHE A 77 5.49 10.46 -5.44
CA PHE A 77 6.09 11.73 -5.86
C PHE A 77 7.49 11.92 -5.25
N GLY A 78 7.81 11.22 -4.17
CA GLY A 78 9.13 11.09 -3.57
C GLY A 78 10.15 10.25 -4.37
N ALA A 79 9.90 9.98 -5.66
CA ALA A 79 10.86 9.42 -6.62
C ALA A 79 12.25 10.07 -6.56
N GLU A 80 12.38 11.27 -5.98
CA GLU A 80 13.65 11.86 -5.57
C GLU A 80 14.56 10.91 -4.78
N SER A 81 14.05 10.10 -3.84
CA SER A 81 14.90 9.19 -3.06
C SER A 81 15.48 8.06 -3.93
N TYR A 82 14.69 7.53 -4.87
CA TYR A 82 15.13 6.48 -5.78
C TYR A 82 16.07 7.02 -6.86
N ILE A 83 15.82 8.24 -7.35
CA ILE A 83 16.71 8.99 -8.24
C ILE A 83 18.03 9.33 -7.52
N LYS A 84 17.97 9.66 -6.23
CA LYS A 84 19.14 9.96 -5.39
C LYS A 84 19.97 8.71 -5.14
N ASP A 85 19.33 7.58 -4.82
CA ASP A 85 20.01 6.28 -4.69
C ASP A 85 20.62 5.83 -6.03
N LEU A 86 19.94 6.06 -7.15
CA LEU A 86 20.48 5.80 -8.49
C LEU A 86 21.66 6.72 -8.83
N LYS A 87 21.60 8.01 -8.48
CA LYS A 87 22.73 8.94 -8.66
C LYS A 87 23.93 8.58 -7.79
N ASP A 88 23.70 8.12 -6.56
CA ASP A 88 24.75 7.78 -5.61
C ASP A 88 25.39 6.42 -5.93
N PHE A 89 24.61 5.41 -6.38
CA PHE A 89 25.14 4.08 -6.75
C PHE A 89 25.62 3.98 -8.20
N TYR A 90 24.92 4.60 -9.14
CA TYR A 90 25.24 4.60 -10.56
C TYR A 90 25.64 6.02 -10.98
N ARG A 91 26.93 6.36 -10.82
CA ARG A 91 27.56 7.58 -11.37
C ARG A 91 27.47 7.72 -12.92
N LYS A 92 26.71 6.86 -13.60
CA LYS A 92 26.47 6.88 -15.05
C LYS A 92 25.06 7.42 -15.31
N SER A 93 24.97 8.31 -16.29
CA SER A 93 23.73 8.96 -16.74
C SER A 93 22.52 8.02 -16.72
N ILE A 94 21.47 8.43 -16.02
CA ILE A 94 20.16 7.77 -16.02
C ILE A 94 19.71 7.58 -17.47
N THR A 95 19.44 6.34 -17.87
CA THR A 95 19.01 6.00 -19.24
C THR A 95 17.49 6.16 -19.37
N GLU A 96 16.97 6.39 -20.57
CA GLU A 96 15.50 6.42 -20.80
C GLU A 96 14.80 5.13 -20.33
N ALA A 97 15.46 3.98 -20.47
CA ALA A 97 14.95 2.70 -20.00
C ALA A 97 14.75 2.68 -18.46
N ASP A 98 15.63 3.35 -17.71
CA ASP A 98 15.54 3.43 -16.25
C ASP A 98 14.37 4.33 -15.82
N LEU A 99 14.13 5.44 -16.53
CA LEU A 99 12.99 6.32 -16.30
C LEU A 99 11.65 5.60 -16.54
N VAL A 100 11.55 4.81 -17.60
CA VAL A 100 10.35 4.00 -17.88
C VAL A 100 10.13 2.96 -16.76
N TYR A 101 11.18 2.33 -16.27
CA TYR A 101 11.09 1.38 -15.17
C TYR A 101 10.63 2.05 -13.87
N ILE A 102 11.18 3.21 -13.52
CA ILE A 102 10.79 3.98 -12.32
C ILE A 102 9.31 4.37 -12.39
N ASN A 103 8.88 4.98 -13.50
CA ASN A 103 7.47 5.37 -13.68
C ASN A 103 6.53 4.17 -13.56
N LYS A 104 6.94 3.00 -14.07
CA LYS A 104 6.15 1.77 -13.95
C LYS A 104 6.07 1.27 -12.51
N GLN A 105 7.14 1.36 -11.72
CA GLN A 105 7.08 0.99 -10.30
C GLN A 105 6.24 1.98 -9.50
N GLN A 106 6.36 3.28 -9.78
CA GLN A 106 5.56 4.34 -9.16
C GLN A 106 4.06 4.10 -9.41
N LEU A 107 3.67 3.86 -10.67
CA LEU A 107 2.28 3.53 -11.01
C LEU A 107 1.75 2.35 -10.19
N ILE A 108 2.56 1.30 -10.04
CA ILE A 108 2.14 0.09 -9.32
C ILE A 108 2.02 0.34 -7.82
N MET A 109 2.93 1.11 -7.23
CA MET A 109 2.87 1.49 -5.83
C MET A 109 1.64 2.35 -5.53
N THR A 110 1.36 3.35 -6.36
CA THR A 110 0.16 4.19 -6.27
C THR A 110 -1.09 3.32 -6.32
N LEU A 111 -1.14 2.37 -7.26
CA LEU A 111 -2.28 1.47 -7.41
C LEU A 111 -2.48 0.57 -6.18
N ILE A 112 -1.40 0.12 -5.53
CA ILE A 112 -1.46 -0.60 -4.26
C ILE A 112 -2.06 0.28 -3.15
N TYR A 113 -1.60 1.53 -3.01
CA TYR A 113 -2.13 2.44 -1.99
C TYR A 113 -3.61 2.80 -2.23
N ILE A 114 -4.01 2.96 -3.50
CA ILE A 114 -5.42 3.14 -3.88
C ILE A 114 -6.25 1.92 -3.48
N LEU A 115 -5.78 0.70 -3.80
CA LEU A 115 -6.48 -0.53 -3.41
C LEU A 115 -6.61 -0.67 -1.89
N ILE A 116 -5.56 -0.30 -1.15
CA ILE A 116 -5.62 -0.30 0.32
C ILE A 116 -6.61 0.77 0.82
N GLY A 117 -6.62 1.97 0.24
CA GLY A 117 -7.64 2.98 0.53
C GLY A 117 -9.07 2.47 0.31
N PHE A 118 -9.31 1.76 -0.79
CA PHE A 118 -10.61 1.10 -1.02
C PHE A 118 -10.94 0.04 0.02
N LEU A 119 -9.95 -0.71 0.53
CA LEU A 119 -10.17 -1.64 1.65
C LEU A 119 -10.62 -0.93 2.93
N TYR A 120 -10.04 0.24 3.24
CA TYR A 120 -10.49 1.07 4.37
C TYR A 120 -11.93 1.52 4.19
N ILE A 121 -12.27 2.07 3.01
CA ILE A 121 -13.63 2.52 2.69
C ILE A 121 -14.61 1.35 2.77
N GLY A 122 -14.27 0.21 2.16
CA GLY A 122 -15.11 -0.99 2.17
C GLY A 122 -15.34 -1.52 3.59
N SER A 123 -14.32 -1.48 4.44
CA SER A 123 -14.45 -1.85 5.86
C SER A 123 -15.35 -0.88 6.62
N GLY A 124 -15.23 0.43 6.36
CA GLY A 124 -16.10 1.45 6.95
C GLY A 124 -17.57 1.27 6.55
N VAL A 125 -17.82 1.00 5.27
CA VAL A 125 -19.18 0.67 4.77
C VAL A 125 -19.71 -0.60 5.43
N ALA A 126 -18.90 -1.65 5.56
CA ALA A 126 -19.32 -2.88 6.23
C ALA A 126 -19.71 -2.65 7.69
N ILE A 127 -18.91 -1.86 8.42
CA ILE A 127 -19.19 -1.46 9.81
C ILE A 127 -20.47 -0.64 9.90
N TYR A 128 -20.67 0.33 8.98
CA TYR A 128 -21.88 1.14 8.93
C TYR A 128 -23.13 0.29 8.71
N LEU A 129 -23.08 -0.65 7.76
CA LEU A 129 -24.17 -1.59 7.51
C LEU A 129 -24.43 -2.49 8.72
N LEU A 130 -23.38 -3.04 9.35
CA LEU A 130 -23.53 -3.83 10.58
C LEU A 130 -24.17 -3.02 11.71
N SER A 131 -23.81 -1.74 11.86
CA SER A 131 -24.39 -0.87 12.88
C SER A 131 -25.90 -0.70 12.73
N SER A 132 -26.39 -0.67 11.48
CA SER A 132 -27.82 -0.54 11.17
C SER A 132 -28.62 -1.83 11.40
N PHE A 133 -27.95 -2.98 11.59
CA PHE A 133 -28.57 -4.23 12.02
C PHE A 133 -28.50 -4.46 13.54
N ILE A 134 -27.57 -3.80 14.23
CA ILE A 134 -27.30 -3.99 15.67
C ILE A 134 -28.00 -2.91 16.53
N GLY A 135 -28.26 -1.72 15.96
CA GLY A 135 -29.10 -0.68 16.57
C GLY A 135 -30.59 -1.00 16.50
#